data_AF-A0A5N5TNM2-F1
#
_entry.id   AF-A0A5N5TNM2-F1
#
_cell.length_a   1.000
_cell.length_b   1.000
_cell.length_c   1.000
_cell.angle_alpha   90.00
_cell.angle_beta   90.00
_cell.angle_gamma   90.00
#
_symmetry.space_group_name_H-M   'P 1'
#
loop_
_entity.id
_entity.type
_entity.pdbx_description
1 polymer ?
#
loop_
_entity_poly.entity_id
_entity_poly.type
_entity_poly.pdbx_seq_one_letter_code
_entity_poly.pdbx_strand_id
1 'polypeptide(L)'
;VQNLLQLFRIPQVGYSATSKDLSDKSRFSYFLRVVPSDYYQAQVMVDIVKHYNWTFVSAVYTDGNYGQSGITAFREVAENNNICIAEEDTVLSNAEDEEFNEVIRRLSENDRVNVVVCFCEGMTVRNLLNATIRQNKTRRFLFIGRPSRVSFKYYR
;
A
#
# COMPACT_ATOMS: atom_id res chain seq x y z
N VAL A 1 -13.91 4.23 16.04
CA VAL A 1 -15.19 3.52 16.30
C VAL A 1 -15.02 2.43 17.34
N GLN A 2 -14.13 1.45 17.14
CA GLN A 2 -13.95 0.35 18.11
C GLN A 2 -13.59 0.80 19.55
N ASN A 3 -12.79 1.86 19.69
CA ASN A 3 -12.42 2.41 21.01
C ASN A 3 -13.63 2.78 21.88
N LEU A 4 -14.78 3.13 21.26
CA LEU A 4 -16.02 3.44 21.96
C LEU A 4 -16.82 2.17 22.27
N LEU A 5 -17.01 1.29 21.29
CA LEU A 5 -17.85 0.09 21.42
C LEU A 5 -17.33 -0.88 22.49
N GLN A 6 -16.01 -0.98 22.65
CA GLN A 6 -15.41 -1.85 23.65
C GLN A 6 -15.71 -1.42 25.10
N LEU A 7 -15.96 -0.12 25.36
CA LEU A 7 -16.34 0.36 26.70
C LEU A 7 -17.68 -0.24 27.15
N PHE A 8 -18.56 -0.50 26.19
CA PHE A 8 -19.88 -1.11 26.41
C PHE A 8 -19.89 -2.61 26.13
N ARG A 9 -18.71 -3.22 25.92
CA ARG A 9 -18.55 -4.65 25.60
C ARG A 9 -19.35 -5.10 24.37
N ILE A 10 -19.54 -4.19 23.41
CA ILE A 10 -20.27 -4.49 22.17
C ILE A 10 -19.27 -5.04 21.14
N PRO A 11 -19.47 -6.27 20.62
CA PRO A 11 -18.60 -6.83 19.58
C PRO A 11 -18.78 -6.11 18.24
N GLN A 12 -17.67 -5.76 17.58
CA GLN A 12 -17.67 -5.19 16.23
C GLN A 12 -17.03 -6.19 15.25
N VAL A 13 -17.72 -6.50 14.15
CA VAL A 13 -17.17 -7.36 13.08
C VAL A 13 -16.88 -6.50 11.84
N GLY A 14 -15.60 -6.34 11.51
CA GLY A 14 -15.15 -5.60 10.33
C GLY A 14 -15.17 -6.45 9.06
N TYR A 15 -15.74 -5.91 7.97
CA TYR A 15 -15.77 -6.56 6.65
C TYR A 15 -14.65 -6.10 5.71
N SER A 16 -14.09 -4.91 5.93
CA SER A 16 -13.03 -4.30 5.08
C SER A 16 -11.82 -3.83 5.88
N ALA A 17 -11.83 -4.05 7.19
CA ALA A 17 -10.83 -3.53 8.12
C ALA A 17 -9.67 -4.51 8.28
N THR A 18 -8.66 -4.35 7.43
CA THR A 18 -7.58 -5.33 7.24
C THR A 18 -6.26 -4.94 7.93
N SER A 19 -6.13 -3.71 8.44
CA SER A 19 -4.92 -3.23 9.15
C SER A 19 -4.39 -4.24 10.18
N LYS A 20 -3.06 -4.38 10.27
CA LYS A 20 -2.38 -5.28 11.21
C LYS A 20 -2.72 -4.93 12.66
N ASP A 21 -2.84 -3.65 12.97
CA ASP A 21 -3.09 -3.12 14.33
C ASP A 21 -4.36 -3.66 14.97
N LEU A 22 -5.39 -3.93 14.15
CA LEU A 22 -6.68 -4.48 14.61
C LEU A 22 -6.61 -5.94 15.09
N SER A 23 -5.43 -6.57 14.93
CA SER A 23 -5.17 -7.92 15.43
C SER A 23 -4.79 -7.93 16.91
N ASP A 24 -4.38 -6.79 17.48
CA ASP A 24 -3.98 -6.69 18.88
C ASP A 24 -5.20 -6.74 19.81
N LYS A 25 -5.41 -7.91 20.44
CA LYS A 25 -6.54 -8.14 21.36
C LYS A 25 -6.37 -7.49 22.73
N SER A 26 -5.16 -7.06 23.08
CA SER A 26 -4.95 -6.26 24.29
C SER A 26 -5.51 -4.84 24.12
N ARG A 27 -5.49 -4.32 22.88
CA ARG A 27 -6.02 -2.99 22.53
C ARG A 27 -7.45 -3.01 22.00
N PHE A 28 -7.83 -4.08 21.29
CA PHE A 28 -9.12 -4.22 20.60
C PHE A 28 -9.81 -5.55 20.92
N SER A 29 -10.13 -5.80 22.20
CA SER A 29 -10.60 -7.10 22.67
C SER A 29 -11.95 -7.55 22.06
N TYR A 30 -12.82 -6.60 21.69
CA TYR A 30 -14.14 -6.87 21.10
C TYR A 30 -14.19 -6.73 19.58
N PHE A 31 -13.05 -6.60 18.92
CA PHE A 31 -12.99 -6.47 17.47
C PHE A 31 -12.77 -7.84 16.82
N LEU A 32 -13.58 -8.19 15.84
CA LEU A 32 -13.39 -9.34 14.96
C LEU A 32 -13.43 -8.89 13.51
N ARG A 33 -12.95 -9.71 12.59
CA ARG A 33 -13.06 -9.47 11.16
C ARG A 33 -13.14 -10.79 10.40
N VAL A 34 -13.77 -10.74 9.24
CA VAL A 34 -13.92 -11.89 8.32
C VAL A 34 -12.90 -11.86 7.18
N VAL A 35 -12.04 -10.84 7.16
CA VAL A 35 -10.99 -10.63 6.15
C VAL A 35 -9.60 -10.82 6.76
N PRO A 36 -8.62 -11.29 5.96
CA PRO A 36 -7.25 -11.46 6.45
C PRO A 36 -6.59 -10.12 6.76
N SER A 37 -5.52 -10.18 7.55
CA SER A 37 -4.67 -9.02 7.85
C SER A 37 -3.86 -8.58 6.64
N ASP A 38 -3.53 -7.28 6.59
CA ASP A 38 -2.54 -6.67 5.68
C ASP A 38 -1.20 -7.40 5.69
N TYR A 39 -0.82 -8.00 6.82
CA TYR A 39 0.39 -8.82 6.94
C TYR A 39 0.46 -9.93 5.89
N TYR A 40 -0.65 -10.65 5.65
CA TYR A 40 -0.67 -11.71 4.65
C TYR A 40 -0.62 -11.17 3.21
N GLN A 41 -1.15 -9.97 2.97
CA GLN A 41 -1.00 -9.34 1.66
C GLN A 41 0.41 -8.80 1.43
N ALA A 42 1.05 -8.25 2.46
CA ALA A 42 2.47 -7.91 2.44
C ALA A 42 3.33 -9.14 2.12
N GLN A 43 3.03 -10.29 2.74
CA GLN A 43 3.67 -11.56 2.42
C GLN A 43 3.51 -11.94 0.94
N VAL A 44 2.29 -11.90 0.41
CA VAL A 44 2.05 -12.20 -1.02
C VAL A 44 2.79 -11.23 -1.94
N MET A 45 2.85 -9.93 -1.61
CA MET A 45 3.61 -8.97 -2.40
C MET A 45 5.10 -9.27 -2.40
N VAL A 46 5.66 -9.63 -1.24
CA VAL A 46 7.05 -10.08 -1.13
C VAL A 46 7.28 -11.36 -1.94
N ASP A 47 6.37 -12.32 -1.86
CA ASP A 47 6.48 -13.58 -2.62
C ASP A 47 6.46 -13.33 -4.13
N ILE A 48 5.64 -12.39 -4.61
CA ILE A 48 5.65 -11.93 -6.00
C ILE A 48 7.01 -11.31 -6.36
N VAL A 49 7.52 -10.41 -5.52
CA VAL A 49 8.81 -9.74 -5.74
C VAL A 49 9.96 -10.77 -5.83
N LYS A 50 9.95 -11.77 -4.94
CA LYS A 50 10.90 -12.88 -4.94
C LYS A 50 10.76 -13.76 -6.16
N HIS A 51 9.53 -14.09 -6.57
CA HIS A 51 9.27 -14.95 -7.73
C HIS A 51 9.90 -14.40 -9.01
N TYR A 52 9.90 -13.08 -9.17
CA TYR A 52 10.54 -12.39 -10.31
C TYR A 52 12.01 -12.00 -10.06
N ASN A 53 12.62 -12.44 -8.97
CA ASN A 53 14.01 -12.14 -8.58
C ASN A 53 14.32 -10.63 -8.46
N TRP A 54 13.34 -9.81 -8.09
CA TRP A 54 13.59 -8.40 -7.82
C TRP A 54 14.13 -8.24 -6.40
N THR A 55 15.32 -7.65 -6.26
CA THR A 55 15.95 -7.38 -4.96
C THR A 55 15.87 -5.92 -4.54
N PHE A 56 15.55 -5.03 -5.48
CA PHE A 56 15.36 -3.59 -5.26
C PHE A 56 14.01 -3.15 -5.81
N VAL A 57 13.18 -2.59 -4.94
CA VAL A 57 11.86 -2.06 -5.29
C VAL A 57 11.70 -0.67 -4.69
N SER A 58 10.85 0.16 -5.28
CA SER A 58 10.37 1.37 -4.62
C SER A 58 9.01 1.08 -3.99
N ALA A 59 8.60 1.89 -3.03
CA ALA A 59 7.32 1.77 -2.39
C ALA A 59 6.59 3.12 -2.31
N VAL A 60 5.29 3.09 -2.52
CA VAL A 60 4.41 4.24 -2.33
C VAL A 60 3.19 3.83 -1.51
N TYR A 61 2.72 4.69 -0.63
CA TYR A 61 1.51 4.42 0.14
C TYR A 61 0.63 5.66 0.27
N THR A 62 -0.66 5.45 0.48
CA THR A 62 -1.57 6.55 0.80
C THR A 62 -1.37 6.96 2.26
N ASP A 63 -1.14 8.25 2.51
CA ASP A 63 -1.02 8.75 3.86
C ASP A 63 -2.33 8.55 4.63
N GLY A 64 -2.23 7.86 5.76
CA GLY A 64 -3.35 7.38 6.55
C GLY A 64 -3.11 5.99 7.13
N ASN A 65 -3.91 5.63 8.14
CA ASN A 65 -3.72 4.39 8.91
C ASN A 65 -3.68 3.13 8.05
N TYR A 66 -4.43 3.11 6.95
CA TYR A 66 -4.48 1.95 6.05
C TYR A 66 -3.17 1.79 5.25
N GLY A 67 -2.73 2.84 4.54
CA GLY A 67 -1.48 2.79 3.78
C GLY A 67 -0.28 2.58 4.70
N GLN A 68 -0.23 3.29 5.83
CA GLN A 68 0.84 3.17 6.83
C GLN A 68 0.94 1.75 7.42
N SER A 69 -0.19 1.14 7.78
CA SER A 69 -0.19 -0.23 8.31
C SER A 69 0.28 -1.25 7.27
N GLY A 70 -0.14 -1.07 6.01
CA GLY A 70 0.26 -1.94 4.91
C GLY A 70 1.75 -1.85 4.59
N ILE A 71 2.29 -0.63 4.44
CA ILE A 71 3.70 -0.43 4.11
C ILE A 71 4.62 -0.90 5.25
N THR A 72 4.22 -0.68 6.50
CA THR A 72 4.98 -1.14 7.67
C THR A 72 5.08 -2.67 7.68
N ALA A 73 3.98 -3.36 7.39
CA ALA A 73 3.98 -4.83 7.28
C ALA A 73 4.82 -5.31 6.09
N PHE A 74 4.79 -4.61 4.95
CA PHE A 74 5.63 -4.92 3.80
C PHE A 74 7.11 -4.76 4.09
N ARG A 75 7.50 -3.65 4.75
CA ARG A 75 8.89 -3.40 5.15
C ARG A 75 9.43 -4.53 6.01
N GLU A 76 8.69 -4.92 7.06
CA GLU A 76 9.05 -6.02 7.95
C GLU A 76 9.25 -7.33 7.20
N VAL A 77 8.36 -7.67 6.27
CA VAL A 77 8.46 -8.93 5.50
C VAL A 77 9.56 -8.85 4.44
N ALA A 78 9.75 -7.69 3.80
CA ALA A 78 10.77 -7.47 2.78
C ALA A 78 12.19 -7.58 3.37
N GLU A 79 12.44 -6.95 4.52
CA GLU A 79 13.71 -7.04 5.25
C GLU A 79 14.06 -8.49 5.59
N ASN A 80 13.08 -9.25 6.10
CA ASN A 80 13.24 -10.68 6.40
C ASN A 80 13.51 -11.56 5.16
N ASN A 81 13.30 -11.04 3.96
CA ASN A 81 13.45 -11.74 2.69
C ASN A 81 14.56 -11.16 1.80
N ASN A 82 15.46 -10.31 2.35
CA ASN A 82 16.56 -9.67 1.64
C ASN A 82 16.12 -8.82 0.43
N ILE A 83 14.95 -8.17 0.53
CA ILE A 83 14.48 -7.19 -0.45
C ILE A 83 14.74 -5.79 0.10
N CYS A 84 15.40 -4.95 -0.69
CA CYS A 84 15.68 -3.56 -0.35
C CYS A 84 14.63 -2.63 -0.94
N ILE A 85 14.11 -1.72 -0.11
CA ILE A 85 13.25 -0.62 -0.55
C ILE A 85 14.19 0.56 -0.85
N ALA A 86 14.33 0.90 -2.13
CA ALA A 86 15.24 1.94 -2.58
C ALA A 86 14.72 3.35 -2.29
N GLU A 87 13.43 3.56 -2.57
CA GLU A 87 12.73 4.82 -2.33
C GLU A 87 11.37 4.49 -1.73
N GLU A 88 11.01 5.19 -0.67
CA GLU A 88 9.70 5.10 -0.02
C GLU A 88 9.07 6.49 -0.01
N ASP A 89 7.87 6.62 -0.59
CA ASP A 89 7.16 7.90 -0.63
C ASP A 89 5.70 7.76 -0.18
N THR A 90 5.11 8.88 0.23
CA THR A 90 3.75 8.96 0.74
C THR A 90 3.00 10.13 0.13
N VAL A 91 1.69 9.97 -0.06
CA VAL A 91 0.83 11.04 -0.59
C VAL A 91 -0.59 10.90 -0.08
N LEU A 92 -1.24 12.03 0.22
CA LEU A 92 -2.65 12.06 0.57
C LEU A 92 -3.51 11.71 -0.65
N SER A 93 -4.65 11.03 -0.45
CA SER A 93 -5.53 10.64 -1.56
C SER A 93 -6.19 11.82 -2.26
N ASN A 94 -6.32 12.96 -1.57
CA ASN A 94 -6.83 14.24 -2.05
C ASN A 94 -5.74 15.29 -2.25
N ALA A 95 -4.46 14.90 -2.29
CA ALA A 95 -3.35 15.79 -2.60
C ALA A 95 -3.53 16.45 -3.98
N GLU A 96 -2.87 17.60 -4.15
CA GLU A 96 -2.85 18.29 -5.43
C GLU A 96 -2.02 17.53 -6.48
N ASP A 97 -2.30 17.81 -7.75
CA ASP A 97 -1.65 17.14 -8.87
C ASP A 97 -0.11 17.27 -8.86
N GLU A 98 0.40 18.35 -8.29
CA GLU A 98 1.83 18.63 -8.18
C GLU A 98 2.54 17.71 -7.18
N GLU A 99 1.87 17.33 -6.09
CA GLU A 99 2.43 16.37 -5.13
C GLU A 99 2.61 14.99 -5.77
N PHE A 100 1.63 14.56 -6.57
CA PHE A 100 1.77 13.32 -7.36
C PHE A 100 2.90 13.43 -8.39
N ASN A 101 3.10 14.60 -8.99
CA ASN A 101 4.20 14.81 -9.92
C ASN A 101 5.56 14.68 -9.20
N GLU A 102 5.69 15.23 -8.00
CA GLU A 102 6.90 15.12 -7.18
C GLU A 102 7.21 13.67 -6.77
N VAL A 103 6.19 12.87 -6.43
CA VAL A 103 6.37 11.43 -6.17
C VAL A 103 6.97 10.73 -7.38
N ILE A 104 6.42 10.95 -8.59
CA ILE A 104 6.96 10.35 -9.82
C ILE A 104 8.38 10.84 -10.11
N ARG A 105 8.70 12.10 -9.79
CA ARG A 105 10.04 12.67 -9.96
C ARG A 105 11.04 11.96 -9.05
N ARG A 106 10.73 11.79 -7.76
CA ARG A 106 11.56 11.06 -6.79
C ARG A 106 11.74 9.59 -7.16
N LEU A 107 10.67 8.91 -7.55
CA LEU A 107 10.76 7.53 -8.08
C LEU A 107 11.64 7.43 -9.33
N SER A 108 11.77 8.51 -10.10
CA SER A 108 12.63 8.58 -11.29
C SER A 108 14.08 8.92 -10.98
N GLU A 109 14.46 9.24 -9.74
CA GLU A 109 15.85 9.57 -9.38
C GLU A 109 16.76 8.33 -9.48
N ASN A 110 16.20 7.12 -9.32
CA ASN A 110 16.92 5.87 -9.46
C ASN A 110 16.51 5.08 -10.71
N ASP A 111 17.33 5.18 -11.76
CA ASP A 111 17.07 4.49 -13.04
C ASP A 111 17.17 2.96 -12.98
N ARG A 112 17.69 2.39 -11.89
CA ARG A 112 17.80 0.93 -11.72
C ARG A 112 16.54 0.29 -11.17
N VAL A 113 15.64 1.09 -10.59
CA VAL A 113 14.44 0.59 -9.91
C VAL A 113 13.21 0.88 -10.76
N ASN A 114 12.53 -0.20 -11.15
CA ASN A 114 11.41 -0.13 -12.09
C ASN A 114 10.12 -0.64 -11.45
N VAL A 115 10.22 -1.34 -10.33
CA VAL A 115 9.07 -1.96 -9.66
C VAL A 115 8.68 -1.10 -8.47
N VAL A 116 7.41 -0.70 -8.45
CA VAL A 116 6.85 0.17 -7.41
C VAL A 116 5.72 -0.57 -6.70
N VAL A 117 5.92 -0.91 -5.43
CA VAL A 117 4.90 -1.54 -4.59
C VAL A 117 4.00 -0.45 -4.01
N CYS A 118 2.69 -0.55 -4.26
CA CYS A 118 1.72 0.49 -3.88
C CYS A 118 0.75 -0.03 -2.80
N PHE A 119 0.87 0.49 -1.58
CA PHE A 119 -0.13 0.36 -0.52
C PHE A 119 -1.08 1.56 -0.54
N CYS A 120 -1.83 1.64 -1.63
CA CYS A 120 -2.53 2.85 -2.04
C CYS A 120 -4.04 2.64 -2.13
N GLU A 121 -4.81 3.67 -1.79
CA GLU A 121 -6.22 3.77 -2.08
C GLU A 121 -6.47 3.99 -3.58
N GLY A 122 -7.68 3.69 -4.05
CA GLY A 122 -8.01 3.73 -5.48
C GLY A 122 -7.79 5.11 -6.14
N MET A 123 -8.05 6.20 -5.42
CA MET A 123 -7.79 7.56 -5.93
C MET A 123 -6.30 7.87 -6.02
N THR A 124 -5.52 7.48 -5.02
CA THR A 124 -4.05 7.62 -5.05
C THR A 124 -3.45 6.89 -6.25
N VAL A 125 -3.86 5.63 -6.50
CA VAL A 125 -3.38 4.88 -7.68
C VAL A 125 -3.74 5.60 -8.98
N ARG A 126 -4.99 6.06 -9.11
CA ARG A 126 -5.44 6.78 -10.31
C ARG A 126 -4.63 8.05 -10.55
N ASN A 127 -4.39 8.84 -9.50
CA ASN A 127 -3.65 10.10 -9.62
C ASN A 127 -2.16 9.86 -9.89
N LEU A 128 -1.55 8.83 -9.30
CA LEU A 128 -0.18 8.40 -9.63
C LEU A 128 -0.05 7.99 -11.11
N LEU A 129 -1.01 7.22 -11.63
CA LEU A 129 -1.02 6.85 -13.05
C LEU A 129 -1.17 8.07 -13.96
N ASN A 130 -2.04 9.02 -13.59
CA ASN A 130 -2.17 10.28 -14.33
C ASN A 130 -0.88 11.10 -14.31
N ALA A 131 -0.20 11.23 -13.16
CA ALA A 131 1.08 11.91 -13.05
C ALA A 131 2.17 11.23 -13.90
N THR A 132 2.18 9.88 -13.95
CA THR A 132 3.08 9.11 -14.80
C THR A 132 2.86 9.42 -16.29
N ILE A 133 1.59 9.59 -16.71
CA ILE A 133 1.24 9.98 -18.07
C ILE A 133 1.69 11.42 -18.36
N ARG A 134 1.41 12.37 -17.45
CA ARG A 134 1.81 13.77 -17.58
C ARG A 134 3.32 13.94 -17.81
N GLN A 135 4.12 13.09 -17.19
CA GLN A 135 5.59 13.12 -17.28
C GLN A 135 6.17 12.21 -18.36
N ASN A 136 5.33 11.59 -19.22
CA ASN A 136 5.75 10.66 -20.26
C ASN A 136 6.58 9.46 -19.72
N LYS A 137 6.28 8.97 -18.51
CA LYS A 137 6.96 7.84 -17.85
C LYS A 137 6.15 6.54 -17.87
N THR A 138 5.14 6.42 -18.75
CA THR A 138 4.15 5.33 -18.76
C THR A 138 4.71 3.91 -18.92
N ARG A 139 5.92 3.76 -19.48
CA ARG A 139 6.62 2.47 -19.64
C ARG A 139 7.82 2.30 -18.72
N ARG A 140 8.03 3.25 -17.80
CA ARG A 140 9.17 3.25 -16.89
C ARG A 140 8.94 2.35 -15.69
N PHE A 141 7.72 2.38 -15.14
CA PHE A 141 7.38 1.75 -13.87
C PHE A 141 6.38 0.61 -14.02
N LEU A 142 6.59 -0.46 -13.26
CA LEU A 142 5.64 -1.54 -13.01
C LEU A 142 5.06 -1.34 -11.61
N PHE A 143 3.80 -0.91 -11.54
CA PHE A 143 3.09 -0.74 -10.27
C PHE A 143 2.47 -2.06 -9.81
N ILE A 144 2.84 -2.52 -8.61
CA ILE A 144 2.24 -3.67 -7.93
C ILE A 144 1.37 -3.13 -6.81
N GLY A 145 0.08 -2.98 -7.10
CA GLY A 145 -0.89 -2.46 -6.15
C GLY A 145 -1.61 -3.56 -5.38
N ARG A 146 -2.06 -3.20 -4.19
CA ARG A 146 -3.05 -4.00 -3.47
C ARG A 146 -4.42 -3.89 -4.14
N PRO A 147 -5.27 -4.92 -4.14
CA PRO A 147 -6.66 -4.77 -4.58
C PRO A 147 -7.45 -3.91 -3.58
N SER A 148 -7.47 -2.58 -3.77
CA SER A 148 -8.26 -1.66 -2.92
C SER A 148 -9.68 -1.40 -3.46
N ARG A 149 -10.00 -1.88 -4.67
CA ARG A 149 -11.34 -2.09 -5.26
C ARG A 149 -11.07 -2.65 -6.65
N VAL A 150 -11.55 -3.85 -6.96
CA VAL A 150 -11.47 -4.37 -8.33
C VAL A 150 -12.52 -3.64 -9.17
N SER A 151 -12.16 -2.46 -9.69
CA SER A 151 -12.81 -1.88 -10.85
C SER A 151 -11.78 -1.89 -11.98
N PHE A 152 -11.74 -3.01 -12.72
CA PHE A 152 -11.09 -3.05 -14.02
C PHE A 152 -11.80 -2.06 -14.95
N LYS A 153 -11.30 -0.82 -15.02
CA LYS A 153 -11.51 0.02 -16.20
C LYS A 153 -10.32 -0.19 -17.11
N TYR A 154 -10.50 -1.09 -18.07
CA TYR A 154 -9.70 -1.13 -19.29
C TYR A 154 -9.78 0.25 -19.94
N TYR A 155 -8.69 1.01 -19.93
CA TYR A 155 -8.53 2.10 -20.88
C TYR A 155 -8.00 1.49 -22.17
N ARG A 156 -8.87 1.44 -23.17
CA ARG A 156 -8.54 1.15 -24.57
C ARG A 156 -8.16 2.44 -25.27
#